data_AF-A0A419R0L0-F1
#
_entry.id   AF-A0A419R0L0-F1
#
_cell.length_a   1.000
_cell.length_b   1.000
_cell.length_c   1.000
_cell.angle_alpha   90.00
_cell.angle_beta   90.00
_cell.angle_gamma   90.00
#
_symmetry.space_group_name_H-M   'P 1'
#
loop_
_entity.id
_entity.type
_entity.pdbx_description
1 polymer ?
#
loop_
_entity_poly.entity_id
_entity_poly.type
_entity_poly.pdbx_seq_one_letter_code
_entity_poly.pdbx_strand_id
1 'polypeptide(L)'
;MPAVGGRAAGFELLRDGMTFDLIGMAPGPSPEPPQSRHRYGVPDDLIETRKAALILRPGPHLEGGAYSLPVVRVMMDLACALARELDDLCALAWRPASSLVGVEFFCNTISHWIGGGPFPALGLTGLATAPDGGLHSEGLAYFIGQELRVEPELAEDRMLAAQLAVRLINQLVYEGRMEARQQIVAPDGMRLLMEPSINKRFIRVRRA
;
A
#
# COMPACT_ATOMS: atom_id res chain seq x y z
N MET A 1 9.12 -33.05 -25.22
CA MET A 1 8.07 -33.35 -24.22
C MET A 1 8.16 -32.28 -23.14
N PRO A 2 7.29 -31.26 -23.08
CA PRO A 2 7.31 -30.32 -21.97
C PRO A 2 6.58 -30.94 -20.78
N ALA A 3 7.26 -30.95 -19.63
CA ALA A 3 6.72 -31.47 -18.39
C ALA A 3 5.59 -30.59 -17.84
N VAL A 4 4.62 -31.28 -17.26
CA VAL A 4 3.39 -30.79 -16.64
C VAL A 4 3.66 -29.81 -15.50
N GLY A 5 3.00 -28.65 -15.56
CA GLY A 5 2.51 -27.87 -14.40
C GLY A 5 3.43 -27.75 -13.18
N GLY A 6 4.60 -27.13 -13.33
CA GLY A 6 5.43 -26.78 -12.19
C GLY A 6 4.76 -25.71 -11.33
N ARG A 7 4.17 -26.11 -10.19
CA ARG A 7 3.97 -25.19 -9.07
C ARG A 7 5.32 -24.51 -8.83
N ALA A 8 5.40 -23.19 -8.91
CA ALA A 8 6.62 -22.49 -8.53
C ALA A 8 7.03 -22.99 -7.14
N ALA A 9 8.28 -23.45 -6.99
CA ALA A 9 8.77 -23.93 -5.71
C ALA A 9 8.57 -22.83 -4.66
N GLY A 10 7.73 -23.11 -3.66
CA GLY A 10 7.27 -22.12 -2.70
C GLY A 10 6.70 -22.79 -1.47
N PHE A 11 6.66 -22.03 -0.38
CA PHE A 11 6.13 -22.46 0.90
C PHE A 11 4.72 -21.91 1.09
N GLU A 12 3.80 -22.74 1.58
CA GLU A 12 2.52 -22.26 2.09
C GLU A 12 2.70 -21.87 3.56
N LEU A 13 2.28 -20.66 3.90
CA LEU A 13 2.34 -20.08 5.23
C LEU A 13 0.92 -19.89 5.76
N LEU A 14 0.68 -20.27 7.02
CA LEU A 14 -0.60 -20.13 7.69
C LEU A 14 -0.51 -19.11 8.82
N ARG A 15 -1.39 -18.11 8.83
CA ARG A 15 -1.55 -17.16 9.94
C ARG A 15 -3.02 -16.78 10.08
N ASP A 16 -3.54 -16.79 11.30
CA ASP A 16 -4.93 -16.42 11.63
C ASP A 16 -6.01 -17.08 10.75
N GLY A 17 -5.78 -18.34 10.36
CA GLY A 17 -6.70 -19.11 9.51
C GLY A 17 -6.66 -18.78 8.02
N MET A 18 -5.73 -17.92 7.58
CA MET A 18 -5.52 -17.55 6.18
C MET A 18 -4.22 -18.19 5.65
N THR A 19 -4.24 -18.74 4.43
CA THR A 19 -3.01 -19.24 3.77
C THR A 19 -2.43 -18.26 2.76
N PHE A 20 -1.11 -18.13 2.80
CA PHE A 20 -0.31 -17.26 1.94
C PHE A 20 0.79 -18.09 1.26
N ASP A 21 1.14 -17.75 0.03
CA ASP A 21 2.28 -18.34 -0.65
C ASP A 21 3.52 -17.45 -0.45
N LEU A 22 4.65 -18.06 -0.10
CA LEU A 22 5.98 -17.47 -0.20
C LEU A 22 6.76 -18.14 -1.33
N ILE A 23 7.09 -17.37 -2.37
CA ILE A 23 7.82 -17.85 -3.55
C ILE A 23 9.13 -17.08 -3.73
N GLY A 24 10.09 -17.67 -4.45
CA GLY A 24 11.42 -17.08 -4.69
C GLY A 24 12.54 -17.67 -3.81
N MET A 25 12.20 -18.63 -2.96
CA MET A 25 13.16 -19.39 -2.17
C MET A 25 13.84 -20.46 -3.03
N ALA A 26 15.13 -20.72 -2.78
CA ALA A 26 15.82 -21.84 -3.40
C ALA A 26 15.10 -23.18 -3.12
N PRO A 27 15.00 -24.10 -4.10
CA PRO A 27 15.65 -24.09 -5.42
C PRO A 27 14.86 -23.33 -6.52
N GLY A 28 13.77 -22.63 -6.17
CA GLY A 28 13.00 -21.82 -7.10
C GLY A 28 13.77 -20.59 -7.60
N PRO A 29 13.42 -20.05 -8.79
CA PRO A 29 14.03 -18.81 -9.27
C PRO A 29 13.63 -17.63 -8.39
N SER A 30 14.58 -16.75 -8.09
CA SER A 30 14.28 -15.46 -7.48
C SER A 30 13.49 -14.60 -8.47
N PRO A 31 12.31 -14.05 -8.09
CA PRO A 31 11.66 -13.01 -8.88
C PRO A 31 12.53 -11.76 -9.00
N GLU A 32 12.27 -10.98 -10.04
CA GLU A 32 12.86 -9.65 -10.19
C GLU A 32 12.22 -8.67 -9.19
N PRO A 33 13.03 -7.87 -8.46
CA PRO A 33 12.51 -6.78 -7.64
C PRO A 33 11.67 -5.79 -8.49
N PRO A 34 10.48 -5.38 -8.02
CA PRO A 34 9.67 -4.41 -8.76
C PRO A 34 10.32 -3.02 -8.74
N GLN A 35 10.06 -2.19 -9.76
CA GLN A 35 10.43 -0.79 -9.72
C GLN A 35 9.60 -0.03 -8.69
N SER A 36 10.27 0.82 -7.92
CA SER A 36 9.67 1.59 -6.83
C SER A 36 9.68 3.09 -7.15
N ARG A 37 8.52 3.75 -7.01
CA ARG A 37 8.39 5.22 -7.16
C ARG A 37 8.48 5.94 -5.83
N HIS A 38 8.01 5.30 -4.76
CA HIS A 38 8.02 5.86 -3.41
C HIS A 38 8.98 5.08 -2.54
N ARG A 39 9.81 5.78 -1.76
CA ARG A 39 10.79 5.18 -0.84
C ARG A 39 10.58 5.75 0.56
N TYR A 40 10.43 4.87 1.55
CA TYR A 40 10.18 5.26 2.95
C TYR A 40 11.11 4.49 3.90
N GLY A 41 11.97 5.22 4.61
CA GLY A 41 12.90 4.62 5.59
C GLY A 41 13.87 3.58 4.99
N VAL A 42 14.08 3.62 3.67
CA VAL A 42 14.98 2.70 2.95
C VAL A 42 16.42 3.19 3.12
N PRO A 43 17.41 2.32 3.36
CA PRO A 43 18.82 2.70 3.36
C PRO A 43 19.24 3.34 2.02
N ASP A 44 20.04 4.41 2.09
CA ASP A 44 20.47 5.16 0.89
C ASP A 44 21.38 4.34 -0.04
N ASP A 45 22.09 3.35 0.51
CA ASP A 45 22.98 2.45 -0.21
C ASP A 45 22.26 1.22 -0.81
N LEU A 46 20.94 1.08 -0.61
CA LEU A 46 20.18 -0.03 -1.15
C LEU A 46 19.97 0.11 -2.66
N ILE A 47 20.69 -0.73 -3.41
CA ILE A 47 20.53 -0.92 -4.86
C ILE A 47 19.58 -2.10 -5.11
N GLU A 48 18.32 -1.82 -5.44
CA GLU A 48 17.25 -2.81 -5.65
C GLU A 48 17.65 -3.93 -6.62
N THR A 49 18.25 -3.58 -7.76
CA THR A 49 18.62 -4.52 -8.84
C THR A 49 19.72 -5.52 -8.47
N ARG A 50 20.39 -5.33 -7.33
CA ARG A 50 21.46 -6.22 -6.85
C ARG A 50 20.99 -7.23 -5.81
N LYS A 51 19.68 -7.30 -5.56
CA LYS A 51 19.10 -8.17 -4.52
C LYS A 51 18.16 -9.21 -5.13
N ALA A 52 18.14 -10.39 -4.52
CA ALA A 52 17.08 -11.36 -4.74
C ALA A 52 15.79 -10.86 -4.07
N ALA A 53 14.64 -11.25 -4.61
CA ALA A 53 13.34 -10.91 -4.05
C ALA A 53 12.59 -12.17 -3.62
N LEU A 54 11.74 -12.01 -2.61
CA LEU A 54 10.72 -12.99 -2.26
C LEU A 54 9.35 -12.36 -2.49
N ILE A 55 8.38 -13.15 -2.94
CA ILE A 55 7.00 -12.69 -3.06
C ILE A 55 6.17 -13.40 -2.02
N LEU A 56 5.58 -12.61 -1.13
CA LEU A 56 4.47 -13.01 -0.28
C LEU A 56 3.17 -12.60 -0.96
N ARG A 57 2.23 -13.53 -1.10
CA ARG A 57 0.90 -13.24 -1.69
C ARG A 57 -0.20 -14.07 -1.01
N PRO A 58 -1.46 -13.62 -1.04
CA PRO A 58 -2.58 -14.45 -0.61
C PRO A 58 -2.67 -15.73 -1.44
N GLY A 59 -3.03 -16.84 -0.81
CA GLY A 59 -3.24 -18.11 -1.51
C GLY A 59 -4.47 -18.05 -2.45
N PRO A 60 -4.64 -19.02 -3.38
CA PRO A 60 -5.68 -18.98 -4.40
C PRO A 60 -7.11 -18.77 -3.88
N HIS A 61 -7.40 -19.31 -2.69
CA HIS A 61 -8.70 -19.19 -2.04
C HIS A 61 -9.01 -17.78 -1.50
N LEU A 62 -8.01 -16.90 -1.37
CA LEU A 62 -8.16 -15.51 -0.95
C LEU A 62 -8.15 -14.51 -2.11
N GLU A 63 -7.93 -14.96 -3.36
CA GLU A 63 -7.76 -14.06 -4.51
C GLU A 63 -8.93 -13.08 -4.68
N GLY A 64 -10.16 -13.56 -4.48
CA GLY A 64 -11.37 -12.72 -4.56
C GLY A 64 -11.48 -11.64 -3.48
N GLY A 65 -10.69 -11.73 -2.39
CA GLY A 65 -10.68 -10.82 -1.26
C GLY A 65 -9.30 -10.31 -0.88
N ALA A 66 -8.31 -10.45 -1.77
CA ALA A 66 -6.91 -10.11 -1.51
C ALA A 66 -6.72 -8.64 -1.09
N TYR A 67 -7.59 -7.76 -1.60
CA TYR A 67 -7.59 -6.33 -1.32
C TYR A 67 -8.28 -5.94 0.01
N SER A 68 -8.98 -6.88 0.64
CA SER A 68 -9.70 -6.59 1.87
C SER A 68 -8.73 -6.27 3.01
N LEU A 69 -9.09 -5.29 3.84
CA LEU A 69 -8.26 -4.91 4.99
C LEU A 69 -7.91 -6.07 5.92
N PRO A 70 -8.81 -7.02 6.23
CA PRO A 70 -8.45 -8.18 7.06
C PRO A 70 -7.33 -9.02 6.45
N VAL A 71 -7.41 -9.34 5.15
CA VAL A 71 -6.39 -10.14 4.46
C VAL A 71 -5.06 -9.38 4.40
N VAL A 72 -5.10 -8.10 4.02
CA VAL A 72 -3.88 -7.27 3.97
C VAL A 72 -3.25 -7.13 5.35
N ARG A 73 -4.06 -6.95 6.41
CA ARG A 73 -3.54 -6.84 7.78
C ARG A 73 -2.78 -8.10 8.20
N VAL A 74 -3.35 -9.28 7.99
CA VAL A 74 -2.68 -10.56 8.30
C VAL A 74 -1.43 -10.76 7.43
N MET A 75 -1.48 -10.38 6.15
CA MET A 75 -0.33 -10.46 5.25
C MET A 75 0.81 -9.54 5.69
N MET A 76 0.51 -8.30 6.10
CA MET A 76 1.52 -7.35 6.57
C MET A 76 2.12 -7.79 7.91
N ASP A 77 1.31 -8.37 8.80
CA ASP A 77 1.79 -8.96 10.05
C ASP A 77 2.73 -10.15 9.80
N LEU A 78 2.35 -11.04 8.86
CA LEU A 78 3.19 -12.14 8.41
C LEU A 78 4.49 -11.64 7.78
N ALA A 79 4.42 -10.59 6.96
CA ALA A 79 5.61 -9.96 6.39
C ALA A 79 6.54 -9.39 7.47
N CYS A 80 5.99 -8.78 8.54
CA CYS A 80 6.79 -8.33 9.69
C CYS A 80 7.45 -9.51 10.42
N ALA A 81 6.72 -10.60 10.62
CA ALA A 81 7.26 -11.81 11.25
C ALA A 81 8.42 -12.37 10.42
N LEU A 82 8.25 -12.52 9.10
CA LEU A 82 9.33 -12.97 8.20
C LEU A 82 10.52 -12.01 8.19
N ALA A 83 10.27 -10.70 8.18
CA ALA A 83 11.32 -9.68 8.15
C ALA A 83 12.21 -9.70 9.40
N ARG A 84 11.69 -10.17 10.54
CA ARG A 84 12.47 -10.32 11.78
C ARG A 84 13.33 -11.58 11.80
N GLU A 85 13.00 -12.59 11.00
CA GLU A 85 13.72 -13.86 10.92
C GLU A 85 14.75 -13.89 9.78
N LEU A 86 14.64 -12.96 8.82
CA LEU A 86 15.52 -12.88 7.65
C LEU A 86 16.55 -11.75 7.82
N ASP A 87 17.72 -12.07 8.35
CA ASP A 87 18.79 -11.09 8.66
C ASP A 87 19.22 -10.23 7.46
N ASP A 88 19.21 -10.79 6.24
CA ASP A 88 19.64 -10.10 5.02
C ASP A 88 18.51 -9.30 4.32
N LEU A 89 17.27 -9.33 4.86
CA LEU A 89 16.16 -8.58 4.28
C LEU A 89 16.39 -7.08 4.46
N CYS A 90 16.43 -6.35 3.35
CA CYS A 90 16.79 -4.94 3.35
C CYS A 90 15.59 -4.00 3.20
N ALA A 91 14.52 -4.44 2.54
CA ALA A 91 13.31 -3.66 2.32
C ALA A 91 12.12 -4.55 1.91
N LEU A 92 10.92 -3.99 2.00
CA LEU A 92 9.67 -4.58 1.55
C LEU A 92 9.08 -3.73 0.42
N ALA A 93 8.73 -4.40 -0.68
CA ALA A 93 8.08 -3.76 -1.81
C ALA A 93 6.57 -4.01 -1.79
N TRP A 94 5.78 -2.94 -1.85
CA TRP A 94 4.33 -3.00 -1.99
C TRP A 94 3.92 -2.52 -3.38
N ARG A 95 3.66 -3.48 -4.26
CA ARG A 95 3.39 -3.23 -5.69
C ARG A 95 2.18 -2.31 -5.95
N PRO A 96 1.03 -2.43 -5.25
CA PRO A 96 -0.12 -1.58 -5.52
C PRO A 96 0.17 -0.08 -5.41
N ALA A 97 1.08 0.31 -4.52
CA ALA A 97 1.50 1.69 -4.37
C ALA A 97 2.83 2.00 -5.08
N SER A 98 3.51 1.02 -5.69
CA SER A 98 4.91 1.15 -6.15
C SER A 98 5.84 1.67 -5.04
N SER A 99 5.63 1.19 -3.81
CA SER A 99 6.37 1.63 -2.63
C SER A 99 7.46 0.64 -2.26
N LEU A 100 8.62 1.16 -1.85
CA LEU A 100 9.68 0.43 -1.17
C LEU A 100 9.83 0.98 0.24
N VAL A 101 9.81 0.09 1.23
CA VAL A 101 9.80 0.46 2.64
C VAL A 101 10.93 -0.27 3.35
N GLY A 102 11.78 0.46 4.08
CA GLY A 102 12.81 -0.17 4.90
C GLY A 102 12.21 -1.02 6.03
N VAL A 103 12.91 -2.08 6.42
CA VAL A 103 12.38 -3.10 7.36
C VAL A 103 11.95 -2.49 8.69
N GLU A 104 12.78 -1.66 9.31
CA GLU A 104 12.46 -1.05 10.60
C GLU A 104 11.21 -0.17 10.52
N PHE A 105 11.16 0.74 9.54
CA PHE A 105 10.02 1.63 9.32
C PHE A 105 8.74 0.84 9.04
N PHE A 106 8.82 -0.19 8.18
CA PHE A 106 7.70 -1.08 7.88
C PHE A 106 7.18 -1.77 9.15
N CYS A 107 8.05 -2.50 9.86
CA CYS A 107 7.66 -3.27 11.04
C CYS A 107 7.06 -2.39 12.13
N ASN A 108 7.61 -1.19 12.37
CA ASN A 108 7.08 -0.25 13.36
C ASN A 108 5.69 0.25 12.96
N THR A 109 5.53 0.68 11.71
CA THR A 109 4.27 1.25 11.22
C THR A 109 3.15 0.19 11.18
N ILE A 110 3.46 -1.00 10.70
CA ILE A 110 2.49 -2.11 10.65
C ILE A 110 2.12 -2.59 12.05
N SER A 111 3.09 -2.74 12.97
CA SER A 111 2.79 -3.14 14.36
C SER A 111 1.88 -2.12 15.05
N HIS A 112 2.10 -0.82 14.82
CA HIS A 112 1.25 0.23 15.36
C HIS A 112 -0.19 0.16 14.79
N TRP A 113 -0.33 -0.05 13.49
CA TRP A 113 -1.64 -0.21 12.85
C TRP A 113 -2.41 -1.43 13.34
N ILE A 114 -1.73 -2.58 13.46
CA ILE A 114 -2.33 -3.81 14.00
C ILE A 114 -2.75 -3.61 15.45
N GLY A 115 -1.98 -2.86 16.23
CA GLY A 115 -2.29 -2.44 17.61
C GLY A 115 -3.44 -1.45 17.74
N GLY A 116 -4.14 -1.09 16.66
CA GLY A 116 -5.27 -0.17 16.66
C GLY A 116 -4.93 1.27 16.27
N GLY A 117 -3.69 1.53 15.87
CA GLY A 117 -3.28 2.81 15.29
C GLY A 117 -3.89 3.09 13.91
N PRO A 118 -3.57 4.25 13.31
CA PRO A 118 -4.05 4.61 11.98
C PRO A 118 -3.50 3.66 10.90
N PHE A 119 -4.22 3.59 9.79
CA PHE A 119 -3.78 2.91 8.59
C PHE A 119 -2.44 3.50 8.09
N PRO A 120 -1.46 2.67 7.70
CA PRO A 120 -0.14 3.07 7.24
C PRO A 120 -0.20 3.64 5.82
N ALA A 121 -0.79 4.83 5.67
CA ALA A 121 -1.00 5.46 4.37
C ALA A 121 0.32 5.59 3.61
N LEU A 122 1.40 6.04 4.26
CA LEU A 122 2.73 6.00 3.67
C LEU A 122 3.27 4.56 3.71
N GLY A 123 3.52 3.99 2.53
CA GLY A 123 3.97 2.60 2.37
C GLY A 123 2.91 1.72 1.73
N LEU A 124 1.69 1.67 2.29
CA LEU A 124 0.58 0.93 1.66
C LEU A 124 -0.18 1.73 0.60
N THR A 125 0.00 3.05 0.60
CA THR A 125 -0.25 3.95 -0.52
C THR A 125 0.99 4.82 -0.77
N GLY A 126 0.97 5.61 -1.83
CA GLY A 126 1.94 6.67 -2.12
C GLY A 126 1.23 7.98 -2.40
N LEU A 127 1.96 9.10 -2.38
CA LEU A 127 1.46 10.40 -2.80
C LEU A 127 2.34 10.95 -3.91
N ALA A 128 1.73 11.33 -5.03
CA ALA A 128 2.41 11.89 -6.18
C ALA A 128 1.84 13.27 -6.54
N THR A 129 2.73 14.14 -7.00
CA THR A 129 2.33 15.46 -7.53
C THR A 129 1.84 15.30 -8.96
N ALA A 130 0.64 15.83 -9.23
CA ALA A 130 0.08 15.88 -10.57
C ALA A 130 0.66 17.07 -11.35
N PRO A 131 0.66 17.03 -12.70
CA PRO A 131 1.22 18.10 -13.53
C PRO A 131 0.58 19.49 -13.31
N ASP A 132 -0.68 19.53 -12.88
CA ASP A 132 -1.40 20.78 -12.58
C ASP A 132 -1.14 21.30 -11.17
N GLY A 133 -0.22 20.67 -10.43
CA GLY A 133 0.13 21.04 -9.07
C GLY A 133 -0.73 20.38 -7.99
N GLY A 134 -1.77 19.60 -8.33
CA GLY A 134 -2.52 18.82 -7.35
C GLY A 134 -1.69 17.68 -6.74
N LEU A 135 -2.22 17.02 -5.71
CA LEU A 135 -1.69 15.76 -5.20
C LEU A 135 -2.67 14.62 -5.51
N HIS A 136 -2.17 13.42 -5.72
CA HIS A 136 -3.00 12.23 -5.80
C HIS A 136 -2.35 11.05 -5.09
N SER A 137 -3.18 10.13 -4.62
CA SER A 137 -2.69 8.86 -4.08
C SER A 137 -2.35 7.89 -5.20
N GLU A 138 -1.46 6.96 -4.87
CA GLU A 138 -1.21 5.75 -5.65
C GLU A 138 -1.39 4.52 -4.76
N GLY A 139 -2.23 3.59 -5.18
CA GLY A 139 -2.47 2.34 -4.46
C GLY A 139 -3.70 2.34 -3.56
N LEU A 140 -4.36 3.49 -3.33
CA LEU A 140 -5.64 3.50 -2.60
C LEU A 140 -6.71 2.74 -3.38
N ALA A 141 -6.64 2.78 -4.72
CA ALA A 141 -7.57 2.06 -5.58
C ALA A 141 -7.49 0.54 -5.41
N TYR A 142 -6.39 -0.01 -4.89
CA TYR A 142 -6.32 -1.42 -4.52
C TYR A 142 -7.36 -1.76 -3.45
N PHE A 143 -7.51 -0.91 -2.44
CA PHE A 143 -8.40 -1.16 -1.31
C PHE A 143 -9.87 -0.81 -1.60
N ILE A 144 -10.11 0.31 -2.28
CA ILE A 144 -11.47 0.88 -2.42
C ILE A 144 -11.89 1.14 -3.88
N GLY A 145 -11.06 0.80 -4.86
CA GLY A 145 -11.33 1.01 -6.29
C GLY A 145 -11.29 2.46 -6.77
N GLN A 146 -10.80 3.39 -5.93
CA GLN A 146 -10.63 4.81 -6.23
C GLN A 146 -9.31 5.34 -5.64
N GLU A 147 -8.65 6.24 -6.36
CA GLU A 147 -7.56 7.04 -5.81
C GLU A 147 -8.09 8.35 -5.21
N LEU A 148 -7.41 8.90 -4.22
CA LEU A 148 -7.65 10.23 -3.70
C LEU A 148 -6.96 11.27 -4.59
N ARG A 149 -7.62 12.41 -4.82
CA ARG A 149 -7.03 13.57 -5.47
C ARG A 149 -7.32 14.83 -4.67
N VAL A 150 -6.26 15.53 -4.26
CA VAL A 150 -6.32 16.87 -3.66
C VAL A 150 -6.08 17.88 -4.77
N GLU A 151 -7.04 18.76 -5.00
CA GLU A 151 -6.97 19.77 -6.06
C GLU A 151 -5.87 20.81 -5.79
N PRO A 152 -5.33 21.47 -6.84
CA PRO A 152 -4.17 22.37 -6.72
C PRO A 152 -4.32 23.48 -5.67
N GLU A 153 -5.53 24.04 -5.52
CA GLU A 153 -5.86 25.08 -4.54
C GLU A 153 -5.68 24.65 -3.07
N LEU A 154 -5.72 23.34 -2.78
CA LEU A 154 -5.46 22.77 -1.46
C LEU A 154 -4.00 22.28 -1.34
N ALA A 155 -3.27 22.24 -2.45
CA ALA A 155 -1.92 21.69 -2.57
C ALA A 155 -0.82 22.78 -2.65
N GLU A 156 -1.17 24.05 -2.46
CA GLU A 156 -0.22 25.16 -2.38
C GLU A 156 0.81 24.94 -1.26
N ASP A 157 0.33 24.58 -0.07
CA ASP A 157 1.17 24.03 1.01
C ASP A 157 1.22 22.50 0.88
N ARG A 158 2.34 22.01 0.34
CA ARG A 158 2.56 20.57 0.10
C ARG A 158 2.49 19.74 1.36
N MET A 159 2.96 20.27 2.49
CA MET A 159 3.01 19.54 3.75
C MET A 159 1.62 19.41 4.34
N LEU A 160 0.84 20.50 4.37
CA LEU A 160 -0.55 20.46 4.83
C LEU A 160 -1.42 19.57 3.92
N ALA A 161 -1.22 19.65 2.61
CA ALA A 161 -1.93 18.83 1.65
C ALA A 161 -1.63 17.33 1.80
N ALA A 162 -0.36 16.97 2.06
CA ALA A 162 0.02 15.59 2.34
C ALA A 162 -0.59 15.09 3.66
N GLN A 163 -0.60 15.90 4.72
CA GLN A 163 -1.25 15.57 5.99
C GLN A 163 -2.76 15.37 5.83
N LEU A 164 -3.41 16.24 5.05
CA LEU A 164 -4.82 16.09 4.68
C LEU A 164 -5.04 14.77 3.93
N ALA A 165 -4.22 14.50 2.90
CA ALA A 165 -4.35 13.29 2.09
C ALA A 165 -4.18 12.02 2.93
N VAL A 166 -3.15 11.94 3.78
CA VAL A 166 -2.92 10.80 4.70
C VAL A 166 -4.12 10.55 5.61
N ARG A 167 -4.72 11.61 6.15
CA ARG A 167 -5.88 11.51 7.04
C ARG A 167 -7.13 11.05 6.30
N LEU A 168 -7.37 11.58 5.10
CA LEU A 168 -8.49 11.14 4.26
C LEU A 168 -8.32 9.70 3.79
N ILE A 169 -7.11 9.29 3.40
CA ILE A 169 -6.79 7.90 3.06
C ILE A 169 -7.12 6.98 4.24
N ASN A 170 -6.68 7.34 5.45
CA ASN A 170 -6.97 6.57 6.65
C ASN A 170 -8.48 6.43 6.90
N GLN A 171 -9.29 7.44 6.64
CA GLN A 171 -10.75 7.35 6.78
C GLN A 171 -11.37 6.50 5.66
N LEU A 172 -11.04 6.82 4.41
CA LEU A 172 -11.61 6.21 3.21
C LEU A 172 -11.36 4.71 3.14
N VAL A 173 -10.21 4.21 3.62
CA VAL A 173 -9.92 2.78 3.57
C VAL A 173 -10.90 1.94 4.41
N TYR A 174 -11.51 2.53 5.45
CA TYR A 174 -12.53 1.87 6.28
C TYR A 174 -13.95 2.13 5.78
N GLU A 175 -14.22 3.30 5.18
CA GLU A 175 -15.53 3.63 4.61
C GLU A 175 -15.79 2.94 3.26
N GLY A 176 -14.71 2.69 2.50
CA GLY A 176 -14.77 2.09 1.18
C GLY A 176 -14.98 3.12 0.07
N ARG A 177 -15.55 2.64 -1.03
CA ARG A 177 -15.75 3.42 -2.26
C ARG A 177 -16.74 4.55 -2.04
N MET A 178 -16.41 5.74 -2.52
CA MET A 178 -17.29 6.90 -2.48
C MET A 178 -18.24 6.91 -3.69
N GLU A 179 -19.54 6.87 -3.41
CA GLU A 179 -20.58 6.85 -4.44
C GLU A 179 -21.28 8.20 -4.66
N ALA A 180 -21.25 9.09 -3.67
CA ALA A 180 -21.95 10.38 -3.72
C ALA A 180 -21.11 11.49 -3.09
N ARG A 181 -21.34 12.73 -3.54
CA ARG A 181 -20.70 13.94 -3.00
C ARG A 181 -20.93 14.09 -1.50
N GLN A 182 -19.94 14.59 -0.77
CA GLN A 182 -19.99 14.84 0.67
C GLN A 182 -19.28 16.15 1.00
N GLN A 183 -19.78 16.87 2.01
CA GLN A 183 -19.07 17.98 2.63
C GLN A 183 -18.52 17.53 3.97
N ILE A 184 -17.25 17.83 4.22
CA ILE A 184 -16.57 17.55 5.48
C ILE A 184 -15.92 18.82 6.02
N VAL A 185 -15.57 18.80 7.30
CA VAL A 185 -14.84 19.88 7.96
C VAL A 185 -13.48 19.32 8.38
N ALA A 186 -12.39 19.89 7.85
CA ALA A 186 -11.04 19.58 8.30
C ALA A 186 -10.82 20.12 9.73
N PRO A 187 -9.83 19.61 10.49
CA PRO A 187 -9.60 20.03 11.88
C PRO A 187 -9.26 21.49 12.07
N ASP A 188 -8.77 22.14 11.02
CA ASP A 188 -8.53 23.59 10.97
C ASP A 188 -9.83 24.40 10.76
N GLY A 189 -10.98 23.73 10.67
CA GLY A 189 -12.29 24.32 10.41
C GLY A 189 -12.61 24.52 8.92
N MET A 190 -11.69 24.18 8.01
CA MET A 190 -11.91 24.35 6.58
C MET A 190 -13.00 23.41 6.07
N ARG A 191 -13.97 23.96 5.33
CA ARG A 191 -14.98 23.14 4.64
C ARG A 191 -14.40 22.61 3.35
N LEU A 192 -14.41 21.28 3.22
CA LEU A 192 -13.98 20.58 2.04
C LEU A 192 -15.18 19.92 1.37
N LEU A 193 -15.19 19.94 0.04
CA LEU A 193 -16.07 19.12 -0.76
C LEU A 193 -15.28 17.93 -1.28
N MET A 194 -15.84 16.75 -1.06
CA MET A 194 -15.37 15.49 -1.63
C MET A 194 -16.40 14.99 -2.65
N GLU A 195 -15.95 14.60 -3.84
CA GLU A 195 -16.83 14.06 -4.87
C GLU A 195 -16.13 13.01 -5.75
N PRO A 196 -16.82 11.92 -6.14
CA PRO A 196 -16.28 11.01 -7.11
C PRO A 196 -16.15 11.70 -8.48
N SER A 197 -15.04 11.47 -9.17
CA SER A 197 -14.86 11.92 -10.55
C SER A 197 -15.89 11.26 -11.47
N ILE A 198 -16.11 11.86 -12.66
CA ILE A 198 -17.05 11.36 -13.67
C ILE A 198 -16.77 9.88 -14.04
N ASN A 199 -15.49 9.52 -14.20
CA ASN A 199 -15.07 8.15 -14.49
C ASN A 199 -15.01 7.24 -13.25
N LYS A 200 -15.39 7.76 -12.07
CA LYS A 200 -15.37 7.12 -10.76
C LYS A 200 -14.04 6.47 -10.37
N ARG A 201 -12.92 6.95 -10.92
CA ARG A 201 -11.55 6.50 -10.58
C ARG A 201 -10.91 7.32 -9.48
N PHE A 202 -11.35 8.55 -9.28
CA PHE A 202 -10.82 9.46 -8.28
C PHE A 202 -11.90 9.94 -7.33
N ILE A 203 -11.52 10.21 -6.09
CA ILE A 203 -12.24 11.04 -5.14
C ILE A 203 -11.53 12.39 -5.14
N ARG A 204 -12.18 13.43 -5.67
CA ARG A 204 -11.63 14.78 -5.75
C ARG A 204 -11.97 15.53 -4.47
N VAL A 205 -10.97 16.20 -3.91
CA VAL A 205 -11.06 17.01 -2.69
C VAL A 205 -10.71 18.44 -3.06
N ARG A 206 -11.63 19.36 -2.78
CA ARG A 206 -11.49 20.79 -3.04
C ARG A 206 -12.13 21.61 -1.93
N ARG A 207 -11.90 22.91 -1.93
CA ARG A 207 -12.59 23.83 -1.02
C ARG A 207 -14.08 23.89 -1.40
N ALA A 208 -14.95 23.88 -0.38
CA ALA A 208 -16.40 23.92 -0.56
C ALA A 208 -16.90 25.30 -1.01
#